data_AF-A0A8S3H5X7-F1
#
_entry.id   AF-A0A8S3H5X7-F1
#
_cell.length_a   1.000
_cell.length_b   1.000
_cell.length_c   1.000
_cell.angle_alpha   90.00
_cell.angle_beta   90.00
_cell.angle_gamma   90.00
#
_symmetry.space_group_name_H-M   'P 1'
#
loop_
_entity.id
_entity.type
_entity.pdbx_description
1 polymer ?
#
loop_
_entity_poly.entity_id
_entity_poly.type
_entity_poly.pdbx_seq_one_letter_code
_entity_poly.pdbx_strand_id
1 'polypeptide(L)'
;DRLKSTEDKQQRVRKDCTPRIARLLLESTSLKDLIQYGLPKQGREIGRGQYGVVYDCKNWANHQSCVLKSVVPPDDRHWNDLALEFHYL
;
A
#
# COMPACT_ATOMS: atom_id res chain seq x y z
N ASP A 1 3.90 13.50 -36.91
CA ASP A 1 4.17 13.27 -35.47
C ASP A 1 2.93 13.27 -34.55
N ARG A 2 1.92 12.42 -34.81
CA ARG A 2 0.78 12.21 -33.88
C ARG A 2 0.99 11.03 -32.94
N LEU A 3 1.61 9.95 -33.41
CA LEU A 3 1.87 8.74 -32.64
C LEU A 3 2.76 9.03 -31.42
N LYS A 4 3.89 9.71 -31.64
CA LYS A 4 4.81 10.12 -30.57
C LYS A 4 4.13 10.95 -29.47
N SER A 5 3.28 11.91 -29.86
CA SER A 5 2.53 12.73 -28.89
C SER A 5 1.54 11.90 -28.05
N THR A 6 0.90 10.90 -28.66
CA THR A 6 0.02 9.97 -27.95
C THR A 6 0.80 9.07 -26.99
N GLU A 7 1.95 8.55 -27.41
CA GLU A 7 2.83 7.71 -26.58
C GLU A 7 3.35 8.49 -25.36
N ASP A 8 3.79 9.74 -25.55
CA ASP A 8 4.24 10.61 -24.47
C ASP A 8 3.13 10.86 -23.43
N LYS A 9 1.90 11.07 -23.89
CA LYS A 9 0.73 11.24 -23.01
C LYS A 9 0.42 9.97 -22.22
N GLN A 10 0.42 8.82 -22.88
CA GLN A 10 0.21 7.54 -22.20
C GLN A 10 1.31 7.25 -21.16
N GLN A 11 2.55 7.60 -21.47
CA GLN A 11 3.66 7.42 -20.54
C GLN A 11 3.52 8.31 -19.31
N ARG A 12 3.05 9.56 -19.45
CA ARG A 12 2.73 10.42 -18.30
C ARG A 12 1.62 9.85 -17.44
N VAL A 13 0.53 9.35 -18.04
CA VAL A 13 -0.56 8.73 -17.27
C VAL A 13 -0.02 7.56 -16.44
N ARG A 14 0.77 6.68 -17.05
CA ARG A 14 1.36 5.53 -16.37
C ARG A 14 2.33 5.92 -15.26
N LYS A 15 3.15 6.96 -15.47
CA LYS A 15 4.20 7.37 -14.51
C LYS A 15 3.70 8.28 -13.40
N ASP A 16 2.70 9.11 -13.66
CA ASP A 16 2.30 10.19 -12.75
C ASP A 16 0.91 9.96 -12.16
N CYS A 17 -0.05 9.50 -12.98
CA CYS A 17 -1.45 9.34 -12.55
C CYS A 17 -1.69 7.99 -11.88
N THR A 18 -1.25 6.90 -12.50
CA THR A 18 -1.48 5.54 -11.99
C THR A 18 -0.97 5.35 -10.56
N PRO A 19 0.25 5.78 -10.17
CA PRO A 19 0.74 5.58 -8.81
C PRO A 19 -0.07 6.38 -7.78
N ARG A 20 -0.51 7.60 -8.13
CA ARG A 20 -1.36 8.42 -7.26
C ARG A 20 -2.73 7.78 -7.04
N ILE A 21 -3.34 7.24 -8.09
CA ILE A 21 -4.61 6.53 -7.99
C ILE A 21 -4.45 5.28 -7.12
N ALA A 22 -3.39 4.49 -7.34
CA ALA A 22 -3.09 3.31 -6.53
C ALA A 22 -2.92 3.69 -5.05
N ARG A 23 -2.23 4.79 -4.76
CA ARG A 23 -2.07 5.30 -3.39
C ARG A 23 -3.40 5.71 -2.76
N LEU A 24 -4.25 6.44 -3.48
CA LEU A 24 -5.58 6.80 -2.99
C LEU A 24 -6.45 5.56 -2.71
N LEU A 25 -6.37 4.54 -3.56
CA LEU A 25 -7.08 3.28 -3.36
C LEU A 25 -6.58 2.53 -2.11
N LEU A 26 -5.26 2.48 -1.91
CA LEU A 26 -4.64 1.89 -0.73
C LEU A 26 -5.09 2.61 0.55
N GLU A 27 -5.01 3.95 0.56
CA GLU A 27 -5.42 4.78 1.70
C GLU A 27 -6.93 4.68 1.98
N SER A 28 -7.77 4.68 0.94
CA SER A 28 -9.22 4.56 1.07
C SER A 28 -9.64 3.19 1.63
N THR A 29 -9.05 2.11 1.13
CA THR A 29 -9.28 0.74 1.64
C THR A 29 -8.83 0.64 3.10
N SER A 30 -7.64 1.17 3.42
CA SER A 30 -7.12 1.17 4.79
C SER A 30 -8.02 1.94 5.76
N LEU A 31 -8.57 3.08 5.34
CA LEU A 31 -9.51 3.86 6.15
C LEU A 31 -10.82 3.11 6.38
N LYS A 32 -11.36 2.46 5.34
CA LYS A 32 -12.57 1.64 5.46
C LYS A 32 -12.38 0.51 6.46
N ASP A 33 -11.26 -0.20 6.36
CA ASP A 33 -10.91 -1.29 7.26
C ASP A 33 -10.74 -0.81 8.71
N LEU A 34 -10.11 0.35 8.89
CA LEU A 34 -9.98 0.99 10.21
C LEU A 34 -11.35 1.30 10.83
N ILE A 35 -12.28 1.86 10.05
CA ILE A 35 -13.63 2.18 10.53
C ILE A 35 -14.41 0.91 10.86
N GLN A 36 -14.30 -0.12 10.01
CA GLN A 36 -15.10 -1.33 10.13
C GLN A 36 -14.58 -2.30 11.20
N TYR A 37 -13.27 -2.41 11.36
CA TYR A 37 -12.63 -3.44 12.19
C TYR A 37 -11.72 -2.88 13.30
N GLY A 38 -11.45 -1.57 13.29
CA GLY A 38 -10.48 -0.95 14.18
C GLY A 38 -9.04 -1.32 13.83
N LEU A 39 -8.09 -0.91 14.68
CA LEU A 39 -6.69 -1.30 14.52
C LEU A 39 -6.44 -2.73 15.05
N PRO A 40 -5.60 -3.52 14.39
CA PRO A 40 -5.11 -4.80 14.93
C PRO A 40 -4.31 -4.56 16.22
N LYS A 41 -4.36 -5.52 17.15
CA LYS A 41 -3.52 -5.49 18.34
C LYS A 41 -2.08 -5.82 17.97
N GLN A 42 -1.17 -4.92 18.29
CA GLN A 42 0.27 -5.12 18.10
C GLN A 42 0.83 -6.03 19.21
N GLY A 43 1.34 -7.20 18.82
CA GLY A 43 2.05 -8.13 19.70
C GLY A 43 3.57 -7.89 19.70
N ARG A 44 4.31 -8.98 19.95
CA ARG A 44 5.79 -8.94 19.93
C ARG A 44 6.29 -8.74 18.51
N GLU A 45 7.39 -8.00 18.35
CA GLU A 45 8.14 -7.98 17.09
C GLU A 45 8.63 -9.41 16.74
N ILE A 46 8.42 -9.82 15.49
CA ILE A 46 8.83 -11.12 14.96
C ILE A 46 9.75 -11.01 13.74
N GLY A 47 9.91 -9.80 13.16
CA GLY A 47 10.81 -9.59 12.04
C GLY A 47 10.79 -8.17 11.51
N ARG A 48 11.57 -7.91 10.47
CA ARG A 48 11.65 -6.61 9.78
C ARG A 48 11.70 -6.83 8.27
N GLY A 49 11.02 -5.96 7.54
CA GLY A 49 11.09 -5.89 6.08
C GLY A 49 11.65 -4.55 5.62
N GLN A 50 11.73 -4.36 4.31
CA GLN A 50 12.32 -3.17 3.68
C GLN A 50 11.76 -1.83 4.22
N TYR A 51 10.47 -1.78 4.56
CA TYR A 51 9.78 -0.55 4.99
C TYR A 51 9.19 -0.61 6.40
N GLY A 52 9.59 -1.57 7.24
CA GLY A 52 9.06 -1.60 8.60
C GLY A 52 9.22 -2.90 9.34
N VAL A 53 8.43 -3.03 10.41
CA VAL A 53 8.54 -4.10 11.39
C VAL A 53 7.32 -5.00 11.29
N VAL A 54 7.53 -6.29 11.46
CA VAL A 54 6.47 -7.30 11.51
C VAL A 54 6.29 -7.70 12.97
N TYR A 55 5.05 -7.64 13.42
CA TYR A 55 4.61 -8.02 14.76
C TYR A 55 3.65 -9.20 14.68
N ASP A 56 3.67 -10.01 15.73
CA ASP A 56 2.63 -11.01 15.97
C ASP A 56 1.26 -10.33 16.17
N CYS A 57 0.19 -10.92 15.63
CA CYS A 57 -1.18 -10.46 15.83
C CYS A 57 -2.14 -11.65 15.93
N LYS A 58 -2.66 -11.89 17.14
CA LYS A 58 -3.50 -13.08 17.39
C LYS A 58 -4.73 -13.15 16.48
N ASN A 59 -5.42 -12.01 16.28
CA ASN A 59 -6.57 -11.89 15.39
C ASN A 59 -6.86 -10.43 15.01
N TRP A 60 -7.49 -10.25 13.84
CA TRP A 60 -8.04 -8.98 13.37
C TRP A 60 -9.05 -9.23 12.24
N ALA A 61 -10.13 -8.44 12.16
CA ALA A 61 -11.15 -8.51 11.09
C ALA A 61 -11.64 -9.94 10.76
N ASN A 62 -12.01 -10.72 11.79
CA ASN A 62 -12.41 -12.15 11.68
C ASN A 62 -11.31 -13.14 11.25
N HIS A 63 -10.08 -12.68 10.99
CA HIS A 63 -8.94 -13.56 10.75
C HIS A 63 -8.28 -13.96 12.08
N GLN A 64 -7.84 -15.22 12.15
CA GLN A 64 -7.01 -15.74 13.24
C GLN A 64 -5.58 -15.94 12.73
N SER A 65 -4.60 -15.92 13.65
CA SER A 65 -3.18 -16.18 13.34
C SER A 65 -2.64 -15.26 12.23
N CYS A 66 -2.84 -13.95 12.38
CA CYS A 66 -2.36 -12.96 11.43
C CYS A 66 -1.06 -12.30 11.93
N VAL A 67 -0.49 -11.43 11.08
CA VAL A 67 0.66 -10.61 11.43
C VAL A 67 0.33 -9.16 11.14
N LEU A 68 0.87 -8.26 11.96
CA LEU A 68 0.79 -6.84 11.73
C LEU A 68 2.13 -6.37 11.14
N LYS A 69 2.12 -5.85 9.92
CA LYS A 69 3.30 -5.21 9.32
C LYS A 69 3.12 -3.70 9.38
N SER A 70 3.99 -3.01 10.12
CA SER A 70 4.11 -1.56 9.97
C SER A 70 4.76 -1.24 8.64
N VAL A 71 4.29 -0.18 7.99
CA VAL A 71 4.82 0.26 6.70
C VAL A 71 5.08 1.76 6.78
N VAL A 72 6.36 2.13 6.68
CA VAL A 72 6.86 3.50 6.69
C VAL A 72 7.89 3.65 5.56
N PRO A 73 7.44 3.74 4.30
CA PRO A 73 8.29 4.14 3.19
C PRO A 73 8.90 5.53 3.43
N PRO A 74 10.16 5.74 3.02
CA PRO A 74 10.92 6.95 3.36
C PRO A 74 10.49 8.20 2.57
N ASP A 75 9.83 8.04 1.42
CA ASP A 75 9.38 9.14 0.57
C ASP A 75 8.17 8.74 -0.30
N ASP A 76 7.62 9.72 -1.02
CA ASP A 76 6.45 9.54 -1.88
C ASP A 76 6.67 8.57 -3.04
N ARG A 77 7.91 8.46 -3.54
CA ARG A 77 8.21 7.53 -4.63
C ARG A 77 8.07 6.10 -4.15
N HIS A 78 8.65 5.77 -3.00
CA HIS A 78 8.53 4.44 -2.42
C HIS A 78 7.09 4.12 -1.98
N TRP A 79 6.33 5.11 -1.50
CA TRP A 79 4.89 4.96 -1.25
C TRP A 79 4.12 4.61 -2.52
N ASN A 80 4.40 5.31 -3.61
CA ASN A 80 3.74 5.10 -4.90
C ASN A 80 4.08 3.74 -5.50
N ASP A 81 5.35 3.33 -5.43
CA ASP A 81 5.79 2.01 -5.91
C ASP A 81 5.11 0.89 -5.10
N LEU A 82 5.08 1.02 -3.76
CA LEU A 82 4.36 0.08 -2.90
C LEU A 82 2.86 0.02 -3.21
N ALA A 83 2.21 1.17 -3.39
CA ALA A 83 0.78 1.21 -3.69
C ALA A 83 0.45 0.54 -5.03
N LEU A 84 1.32 0.67 -6.02
CA LEU A 84 1.19 -0.04 -7.29
C LEU A 84 1.32 -1.55 -7.11
N GLU A 85 2.27 -2.02 -6.30
CA GLU A 85 2.38 -3.45 -5.99
C GLU A 85 1.06 -3.98 -5.40
N PHE A 86 0.47 -3.29 -4.42
CA PHE A 86 -0.82 -3.68 -3.84
C PHE A 86 -2.00 -3.59 -4.82
N HIS A 87 -1.96 -2.66 -5.79
CA HIS A 87 -3.03 -2.51 -6.77
C HIS A 87 -3.06 -3.65 -7.81
N TYR A 88 -1.89 -4.24 -8.12
CA TYR A 88 -1.75 -5.27 -9.14
C TYR A 88 -1.63 -6.71 -8.59
N LEU A 89 -1.52 -6.87 -7.27
CA LEU A 89 -1.62 -8.16 -6.57
C LEU A 89 -3.08 -8.56 -6.36
#